data_AF-A0A4Q9GZ77-F1
#
_entry.id   AF-A0A4Q9GZ77-F1
#
_cell.length_a   1.000
_cell.length_b   1.000
_cell.length_c   1.000
_cell.angle_alpha   90.00
_cell.angle_beta   90.00
_cell.angle_gamma   90.00
#
_symmetry.space_group_name_H-M   'P 1'
#
loop_
_entity.id
_entity.type
_entity.pdbx_description
1 polymer ?
#
loop_
_entity_poly.entity_id
_entity_poly.type
_entity_poly.pdbx_seq_one_letter_code
_entity_poly.pdbx_strand_id
1 'polypeptide(L)' 'MAQDGFKVSLVKLCQWFDMPRRTVYYRSTKAAPKVQDHFVKPIKAMIEENPSFGYRTVAHLLGFNKNTVQRIFQLKGWQV' A
#
# COMPACT_ATOMS: atom_id res chain seq x y z
N MET A 1 14.94 -7.41 -30.75
CA MET A 1 14.18 -8.30 -31.66
C MET A 1 12.73 -7.88 -31.61
N ALA A 2 12.26 -7.21 -32.66
CA ALA A 2 10.85 -6.94 -32.93
C ALA A 2 10.75 -6.49 -34.40
N GLN A 3 10.94 -7.42 -35.33
CA GLN A 3 10.80 -7.14 -36.77
C GLN A 3 9.56 -7.79 -37.38
N ASP A 4 8.92 -8.74 -36.68
CA ASP A 4 7.69 -9.37 -37.13
C ASP A 4 6.51 -9.04 -36.20
N GLY A 5 5.50 -8.37 -36.75
CA GLY A 5 4.24 -8.09 -36.07
C GLY A 5 3.33 -7.13 -36.82
N PHE A 6 2.02 -7.29 -36.66
CA PHE A 6 1.00 -6.40 -37.21
C PHE A 6 0.53 -5.39 -36.16
N LYS A 7 0.42 -4.11 -36.54
CA LYS A 7 -0.24 -3.10 -35.70
C LYS A 7 -1.76 -3.33 -35.74
N VAL A 8 -2.33 -3.81 -34.64
CA VAL A 8 -3.77 -4.00 -34.47
C VAL A 8 -4.31 -3.13 -33.34
N SER A 9 -5.56 -2.70 -33.45
CA SER A 9 -6.22 -1.96 -32.37
C SER A 9 -6.59 -2.88 -31.21
N LEU A 10 -6.60 -2.34 -29.99
CA LEU A 10 -6.98 -3.09 -28.79
C LEU A 10 -8.37 -3.72 -28.92
N VAL A 11 -9.30 -3.04 -29.60
CA VAL A 11 -10.67 -3.52 -29.84
C VAL A 11 -10.67 -4.77 -30.73
N LYS A 12 -9.91 -4.76 -31.83
CA LYS A 12 -9.77 -5.94 -32.71
C LYS A 12 -9.14 -7.11 -31.97
N LEU A 13 -8.13 -6.84 -31.16
CA LEU A 13 -7.47 -7.86 -30.35
C LEU A 13 -8.44 -8.46 -29.32
N CYS A 14 -9.17 -7.63 -28.58
CA CYS A 14 -10.20 -8.09 -27.63
C CYS A 14 -11.27 -8.95 -28.31
N GLN A 15 -11.69 -8.58 -29.52
CA GLN A 15 -12.67 -9.35 -30.30
C GLN A 15 -12.12 -10.72 -30.75
N TRP A 16 -10.86 -10.80 -31.20
CA TRP A 16 -10.25 -12.06 -31.61
C TRP A 16 -10.08 -13.06 -30.45
N PHE A 17 -9.82 -12.55 -29.26
CA PHE A 17 -9.61 -13.37 -28.06
C PHE A 17 -10.88 -13.54 -27.21
N ASP A 18 -12.04 -13.12 -27.71
CA ASP A 18 -13.33 -13.13 -26.99
C ASP A 18 -13.22 -12.55 -25.56
N MET A 19 -12.43 -11.48 -25.42
CA MET A 19 -12.12 -10.87 -24.14
C MET A 19 -12.84 -9.54 -23.96
N PRO A 20 -13.58 -9.33 -22.86
CA PRO A 20 -14.16 -8.02 -22.58
C PRO A 20 -13.08 -6.95 -22.47
N ARG A 21 -13.18 -5.90 -23.30
CA ARG A 21 -12.22 -4.79 -23.31
C ARG A 21 -11.94 -4.24 -21.91
N ARG A 22 -12.95 -4.17 -21.03
CA ARG A 22 -12.81 -3.68 -19.65
C ARG A 22 -11.73 -4.40 -18.85
N THR A 23 -11.55 -5.70 -19.08
CA THR A 23 -10.57 -6.55 -18.39
C THR A 23 -9.14 -6.21 -18.80
N VAL A 24 -8.97 -5.78 -20.06
CA VAL A 24 -7.66 -5.39 -20.61
C VAL A 24 -7.37 -3.91 -20.37
N TYR A 25 -8.39 -3.06 -20.50
CA TYR A 25 -8.25 -1.61 -20.47
C TYR A 25 -8.09 -1.05 -19.05
N TYR A 26 -8.90 -1.52 -18.10
CA TYR A 26 -8.82 -1.06 -16.72
C TYR A 26 -7.89 -1.97 -15.92
N ARG A 27 -6.69 -1.46 -15.63
CA ARG A 27 -5.76 -2.12 -14.72
C ARG A 27 -5.94 -1.56 -13.31
N SER A 28 -6.12 -2.43 -12.32
CA SER A 28 -6.13 -1.99 -10.92
C SER A 28 -4.74 -1.44 -10.56
N THR A 29 -4.67 -0.15 -10.28
CA THR A 29 -3.43 0.46 -9.79
C THR A 29 -3.45 0.45 -8.27
N LYS A 30 -2.49 -0.23 -7.63
CA LYS A 30 -2.33 -0.15 -6.18
C LYS A 30 -1.85 1.25 -5.82
N ALA A 31 -2.61 1.95 -4.98
CA ALA A 31 -2.19 3.23 -4.44
C ALA A 31 -1.17 3.04 -3.31
N ALA A 32 -0.27 4.01 -3.15
CA ALA A 32 0.63 4.03 -2.00
C ALA A 32 -0.18 4.12 -0.69
N PRO A 33 0.25 3.41 0.38
CA PRO A 33 -0.41 3.51 1.68
C PRO A 33 -0.37 4.95 2.20
N LYS A 34 -1.55 5.51 2.51
CA LYS A 34 -1.66 6.81 3.17
C LYS A 34 -1.60 6.61 4.68
N VAL A 35 -0.73 7.37 5.34
CA VAL A 35 -0.61 7.39 6.80
C VAL A 35 -0.97 8.79 7.29
N GLN A 36 -1.72 8.88 8.39
CA GLN A 36 -2.17 10.17 8.92
C GLN A 36 -1.14 10.69 9.94
N ASP A 37 -0.65 11.90 9.73
CA ASP A 37 0.46 12.47 10.50
C ASP A 37 0.15 12.61 12.00
N HIS A 38 -1.12 12.79 12.36
CA HIS A 38 -1.54 12.91 13.75
C HIS A 38 -1.32 11.63 14.57
N PHE A 39 -1.24 10.46 13.94
CA PHE A 39 -0.82 9.22 14.60
C PHE A 39 0.71 9.08 14.59
N VAL A 40 1.35 9.43 13.46
CA VAL A 40 2.80 9.23 13.28
C VAL A 40 3.61 10.05 14.27
N LYS A 41 3.25 11.32 14.48
CA LYS A 41 3.98 12.23 15.37
C LYS A 41 4.05 11.72 16.82
N PRO A 42 2.93 11.44 17.52
CA PRO A 42 2.96 10.95 18.89
C PRO A 42 3.57 9.55 19.01
N ILE A 43 3.36 8.67 18.02
CA ILE A 43 4.01 7.35 18.00
C ILE A 43 5.53 7.49 17.91
N LYS A 44 6.03 8.35 17.00
CA LYS A 44 7.47 8.57 16.82
C LYS A 44 8.10 9.16 18.08
N ALA A 45 7.47 10.17 18.67
CA ALA A 45 7.95 10.78 19.91
C ALA A 45 8.06 9.75 21.04
N MET A 46 7.04 8.89 21.20
CA MET A 46 7.05 7.85 22.24
C MET A 46 8.12 6.78 22.01
N ILE A 47 8.39 6.41 20.76
CA ILE A 47 9.48 5.46 20.42
C ILE A 47 10.85 6.10 20.67
N GLU A 48 11.03 7.38 20.33
CA GLU A 48 12.28 8.10 20.56
C GLU A 48 12.58 8.27 22.06
N GLU A 49 11.57 8.54 22.87
CA GLU A 49 11.69 8.58 24.34
C GLU A 49 11.94 7.18 24.94
N ASN A 50 11.30 6.14 24.40
CA ASN A 50 11.34 4.78 24.94
C ASN A 50 11.55 3.73 23.83
N PRO A 51 12.80 3.48 23.39
CA PRO A 51 13.11 2.59 22.27
C PRO A 51 12.69 1.12 22.46
N SER A 52 12.45 0.70 23.70
CA SER A 52 12.00 -0.65 24.07
C SER A 52 10.50 -0.89 23.79
N PHE A 53 9.71 0.16 23.60
CA PHE A 53 8.26 0.02 23.48
C PHE A 53 7.84 -0.57 22.14
N GLY A 54 7.30 -1.79 22.18
CA GLY A 54 6.64 -2.40 21.04
C GLY A 54 5.28 -1.75 20.73
N TYR A 55 4.76 -2.00 19.53
CA TYR A 55 3.50 -1.41 19.04
C TYR A 55 2.29 -1.58 19.96
N ARG A 56 2.21 -2.68 20.73
CA ARG A 56 1.09 -2.94 21.67
C ARG A 56 1.12 -1.97 22.85
N THR A 57 2.30 -1.75 23.42
CA THR A 57 2.50 -0.84 24.55
C THR A 57 2.22 0.60 24.12
N VAL A 58 2.77 1.00 22.96
CA VAL A 58 2.52 2.33 22.39
C VAL A 58 1.03 2.55 22.12
N ALA A 59 0.33 1.56 21.56
CA ALA A 59 -1.11 1.66 21.33
C ALA A 59 -1.90 1.83 22.64
N HIS A 60 -1.54 1.07 23.69
CA HIS A 60 -2.21 1.18 24.99
C HIS A 60 -1.97 2.54 25.65
N LEU A 61 -0.73 3.02 25.69
CA LEU A 61 -0.36 4.28 26.32
C LEU A 61 -0.93 5.51 25.61
N LEU A 62 -1.00 5.48 24.27
CA LEU A 62 -1.59 6.56 23.48
C LEU A 62 -3.13 6.44 23.32
N GLY A 63 -3.74 5.38 23.83
CA GLY A 63 -5.18 5.11 23.63
C GLY A 63 -5.55 4.89 22.15
N PHE A 64 -4.59 4.52 21.31
CA PHE A 64 -4.80 4.32 19.88
C PHE A 64 -5.25 2.91 19.56
N ASN A 65 -5.93 2.77 18.42
CA ASN A 65 -6.25 1.45 17.90
C ASN A 65 -4.97 0.68 17.59
N LYS A 66 -4.81 -0.50 18.22
CA LYS A 66 -3.66 -1.41 18.04
C LYS A 66 -3.33 -1.66 16.56
N ASN A 67 -4.34 -1.88 15.72
CA ASN A 67 -4.14 -2.22 14.31
C ASN A 67 -3.60 -1.02 13.52
N THR A 68 -3.99 0.20 13.89
CA THR A 68 -3.46 1.44 13.30
C THR A 68 -1.98 1.60 13.65
N VAL A 69 -1.63 1.45 14.93
CA VAL A 69 -0.24 1.54 15.38
C VAL A 69 0.61 0.45 14.75
N GLN A 70 0.14 -0.80 14.74
CA GLN A 70 0.82 -1.93 14.10
C GLN A 70 1.09 -1.66 12.61
N ARG A 71 0.11 -1.15 11.88
CA ARG A 71 0.26 -0.81 10.46
C ARG A 71 1.27 0.32 10.24
N ILE A 72 1.29 1.33 11.11
CA ILE A 72 2.27 2.43 11.03
C ILE A 72 3.69 1.89 11.26
N PHE A 73 3.87 1.03 12.27
CA PHE A 73 5.15 0.38 12.53
C PHE A 73 5.64 -0.41 11.31
N GLN A 74 4.77 -1.20 10.68
CA GLN A 74 5.10 -1.96 9.46
C GLN A 74 5.46 -1.05 8.28
N LEU A 75 4.69 0.02 8.05
CA LEU A 75 4.92 0.96 6.94
C LEU A 75 6.19 1.81 7.13
N LYS A 76 6.60 2.04 8.38
CA LYS A 76 7.79 2.84 8.72
C LYS A 76 9.03 2.02 9.02
N GLY A 77 8.92 0.69 9.11
CA GLY A 77 10.03 -0.20 9.44
C GLY A 77 10.56 0.00 10.87
N TRP A 78 9.71 0.44 11.80
CA TRP A 78 10.13 0.75 13.18
C TRP A 78 10.25 -0.47 14.09
N GLN A 79 9.81 -1.65 13.64
CA GLN A 79 9.95 -2.90 14.39
C GLN A 79 9.95 -4.08 13.41
N VAL A 80 10.90 -5.01 13.60
CA VAL A 80 10.94 -6.35 12.99
C VAL A 80 10.66 -7.37 14.08
#